data_AF-A0A3A8W472-F1
#
_entry.id   AF-A0A3A8W472-F1
#
_cell.length_a   1.000
_cell.length_b   1.000
_cell.length_c   1.000
_cell.angle_alpha   90.00
_cell.angle_beta   90.00
_cell.angle_gamma   90.00
#
_symmetry.space_group_name_H-M   'P 1'
#
loop_
_entity.id
_entity.type
_entity.pdbx_description
1 polymer ?
#
loop_
_entity_poly.entity_id
_entity_poly.type
_entity_poly.pdbx_seq_one_letter_code
_entity_poly.pdbx_strand_id
1 'polypeptide(L)'
;MLPSIGNIKLSKLQPAAINKLYNTMLTKRNDGKEGGYSHSTIKRCHATISTILTTAMHWNLISDNPCNRVRPPKQPTVQSDNFFYRRRNCCLSSGT
;
A
#
# COMPACT_ATOMS: atom_id res chain seq x y z
N MET A 1 11.85 1.08 5.15
CA MET A 1 10.78 1.98 4.68
C MET A 1 9.58 1.86 5.60
N LEU A 2 9.61 2.50 6.77
CA LEU A 2 8.38 2.86 7.48
C LEU A 2 8.11 4.32 7.13
N PRO A 3 7.11 4.62 6.29
CA PRO A 3 6.58 5.98 6.23
C PRO A 3 6.13 6.35 7.65
N SER A 4 6.06 7.63 8.00
CA SER A 4 5.68 8.20 9.31
C SER A 4 4.27 7.83 9.83
N ILE A 5 3.68 6.75 9.33
CA ILE A 5 2.39 6.14 9.65
C ILE A 5 2.24 5.77 11.13
N GLY A 6 3.36 5.62 11.85
CA GLY A 6 3.36 5.22 13.26
C GLY A 6 2.57 6.13 14.20
N ASN A 7 2.24 7.36 13.79
CA ASN A 7 1.52 8.31 14.65
C ASN A 7 -0.01 8.15 14.68
N ILE A 8 -0.60 7.23 13.91
CA ILE A 8 -2.06 7.04 13.88
C ILE A 8 -2.41 5.68 14.48
N LYS A 9 -3.30 5.68 15.48
CA LYS A 9 -3.85 4.44 16.04
C LYS A 9 -4.58 3.66 14.95
N LEU A 10 -4.27 2.37 14.81
CA LEU A 10 -4.80 1.50 13.76
C LEU A 10 -6.33 1.50 13.69
N SER A 11 -7.00 1.55 14.85
CA SER A 11 -8.46 1.58 14.99
C SER A 11 -9.11 2.89 14.47
N LYS A 12 -8.35 3.99 14.37
CA LYS A 12 -8.85 5.29 13.89
C LYS A 12 -8.44 5.60 12.44
N LEU A 13 -7.89 4.63 11.72
CA LEU A 13 -7.37 4.87 10.38
C LEU A 13 -8.53 5.06 9.39
N GLN A 14 -8.73 6.30 8.95
CA GLN A 14 -9.73 6.65 7.94
C GLN A 14 -9.11 6.71 6.54
N PRO A 15 -9.87 6.37 5.47
CA PRO A 15 -9.40 6.50 4.08
C PRO A 15 -8.85 7.90 3.76
N ALA A 16 -9.48 8.94 4.32
CA ALA A 16 -9.06 10.33 4.17
C ALA A 16 -7.66 10.60 4.72
N ALA A 17 -7.27 9.97 5.83
CA ALA A 17 -5.94 10.12 6.41
C ALA A 17 -4.86 9.53 5.50
N ILE A 18 -5.17 8.42 4.82
CA ILE A 18 -4.28 7.76 3.87
C ILE A 18 -4.10 8.62 2.61
N ASN A 19 -5.18 9.22 2.10
CA ASN A 19 -5.10 10.18 0.98
C ASN A 19 -4.24 11.39 1.33
N LYS A 20 -4.44 11.96 2.54
CA LYS A 20 -3.63 13.08 3.03
C LYS A 20 -2.15 12.71 3.12
N LEU A 21 -1.85 11.48 3.56
CA LEU A 21 -0.48 10.97 3.61
C LEU A 21 0.15 10.94 2.21
N TYR A 22 -0.55 10.42 1.20
CA TYR A 22 -0.01 10.38 -0.18
C TYR A 22 0.22 11.78 -0.74
N ASN A 23 -0.69 12.72 -0.50
CA ASN A 23 -0.50 14.11 -0.91
C ASN A 23 0.73 14.73 -0.22
N THR A 24 0.92 14.45 1.07
CA THR A 24 2.09 14.92 1.82
C THR A 24 3.38 14.34 1.25
N MET A 25 3.39 13.04 0.90
CA MET A 25 4.54 12.37 0.28
C MET A 25 4.83 12.90 -1.14
N LEU A 26 3.82 13.33 -1.88
CA LEU A 26 4.02 13.96 -3.20
C LEU A 26 4.67 15.34 -3.08
N THR A 27 4.36 16.10 -2.02
CA THR A 27 4.86 17.47 -1.86
C THR A 27 6.16 17.56 -1.06
N LYS A 28 6.32 16.73 -0.03
CA LYS A 28 7.41 16.84 0.95
C LYS A 28 8.08 15.51 1.20
N ARG A 29 9.41 15.52 1.14
CA ARG A 29 10.25 14.41 1.60
C ARG A 29 10.69 14.66 3.04
N ASN A 30 10.75 13.60 3.84
CA ASN A 30 11.29 13.66 5.19
C ASN A 30 12.82 13.81 5.23
N ASP A 31 13.49 13.65 4.09
CA ASP A 31 14.95 13.70 3.98
C ASP A 31 15.50 15.14 3.83
N GLY A 32 14.64 16.16 3.91
CA GLY A 32 15.02 17.58 3.74
C GLY A 32 15.42 17.98 2.31
N LYS A 33 15.38 17.05 1.36
CA LYS A 33 15.67 17.31 -0.06
C LYS A 33 14.44 17.81 -0.80
N GLU A 34 14.66 18.73 -1.74
CA GLU A 34 13.61 19.28 -2.58
C GLU A 34 13.01 18.22 -3.51
N GLY A 35 11.69 18.30 -3.71
CA GLY A 35 10.91 17.36 -4.51
C GLY A 35 10.15 16.32 -3.70
N GLY A 36 9.19 15.67 -4.35
CA GLY A 36 8.35 14.62 -3.78
C GLY A 36 8.94 13.22 -3.84
N TYR A 37 8.25 12.25 -3.23
CA TYR A 37 8.51 10.84 -3.50
C TYR A 37 8.03 10.47 -4.91
N SER A 38 8.77 9.58 -5.58
CA SER A 38 8.33 9.01 -6.86
C SER A 38 7.04 8.21 -6.66
N HIS A 39 6.19 8.20 -7.70
CA HIS A 39 4.96 7.42 -7.68
C HIS A 39 5.20 5.91 -7.44
N SER A 40 6.36 5.37 -7.87
CA SER A 40 6.73 3.97 -7.63
C SER A 40 6.94 3.69 -6.14
N THR A 41 7.58 4.64 -5.43
CA THR A 41 7.76 4.60 -3.98
C THR A 41 6.41 4.65 -3.27
N ILE A 42 5.53 5.58 -3.66
CA ILE A 42 4.19 5.71 -3.07
C ILE A 42 3.37 4.43 -3.28
N LYS A 43 3.44 3.81 -4.47
CA LYS A 43 2.78 2.53 -4.76
C LYS A 43 3.30 1.40 -3.87
N ARG A 44 4.63 1.31 -3.68
CA ARG A 44 5.23 0.32 -2.77
C ARG A 44 4.78 0.54 -1.32
N CYS A 45 4.74 1.79 -0.86
CA CYS A 45 4.21 2.13 0.46
C CYS A 45 2.74 1.73 0.59
N HIS A 46 1.89 2.03 -0.41
CA HIS A 46 0.49 1.62 -0.42
C HIS A 46 0.33 0.10 -0.30
N ALA A 47 1.10 -0.68 -1.07
CA ALA A 47 1.07 -2.13 -1.00
C ALA A 47 1.45 -2.66 0.39
N THR A 48 2.50 -2.11 1.01
CA THR A 48 2.90 -2.49 2.38
C THR A 48 1.80 -2.20 3.40
N ILE A 49 1.17 -1.02 3.35
CA ILE A 49 0.09 -0.64 4.26
C ILE A 49 -1.12 -1.57 4.07
N SER A 50 -1.48 -1.85 2.82
CA SER A 50 -2.58 -2.76 2.49
C SER A 50 -2.33 -4.13 3.11
N THR A 51 -1.13 -4.69 2.98
CA THR A 51 -0.79 -5.99 3.58
C THR A 51 -0.88 -5.96 5.11
N ILE A 52 -0.39 -4.91 5.76
CA ILE A 52 -0.47 -4.76 7.23
C ILE A 52 -1.94 -4.72 7.69
N LEU A 53 -2.77 -3.92 7.02
CA LEU A 53 -4.20 -3.82 7.35
C LEU A 53 -4.96 -5.12 7.08
N THR A 54 -4.62 -5.83 6.00
CA THR A 54 -5.19 -7.16 5.74
C THR A 54 -4.81 -8.15 6.85
N THR A 55 -3.56 -8.15 7.33
CA THR A 55 -3.16 -8.98 8.47
C THR A 55 -3.92 -8.58 9.74
N ALA A 56 -4.11 -7.28 9.98
CA ALA A 56 -4.90 -6.79 11.11
C ALA A 56 -6.36 -7.23 11.05
N MET A 57 -6.97 -7.30 9.85
CA MET A 57 -8.29 -7.89 9.66
C MET A 57 -8.30 -9.38 10.00
N HIS A 58 -7.28 -10.14 9.55
CA HIS A 58 -7.19 -11.57 9.87
C HIS A 58 -7.11 -11.82 11.39
N TRP A 59 -6.49 -10.89 12.12
CA TRP A 59 -6.42 -10.94 13.59
C TRP A 59 -7.63 -10.30 14.28
N ASN A 60 -8.69 -9.96 13.53
CA ASN A 60 -9.91 -9.30 14.02
C ASN A 60 -9.64 -8.00 14.81
N LEU A 61 -8.56 -7.28 14.52
CA LEU A 61 -8.23 -5.99 15.14
C LEU A 61 -9.05 -4.83 14.54
N ILE A 62 -9.45 -4.97 13.27
CA ILE A 62 -10.24 -4.00 12.52
C ILE A 62 -11.31 -4.73 11.70
N SER A 63 -12.49 -4.11 11.54
CA SER A 63 -13.62 -4.73 10.84
C SER A 63 -13.57 -4.58 9.31
N ASP A 64 -12.97 -3.50 8.79
CA ASP A 64 -12.85 -3.22 7.37
C ASP A 64 -11.46 -2.63 7.06
N ASN A 65 -10.94 -2.88 5.86
CA ASN A 65 -9.67 -2.32 5.42
C ASN A 65 -9.89 -0.95 4.74
N PRO A 66 -9.46 0.17 5.36
CA PRO A 66 -9.63 1.50 4.78
C PRO A 66 -8.84 1.72 3.48
N CYS A 67 -7.80 0.90 3.19
CA CYS A 67 -7.05 0.97 1.95
C CYS A 67 -7.86 0.53 0.72
N ASN A 68 -8.90 -0.30 0.87
CA ASN A 68 -9.72 -0.75 -0.26
C ASN A 68 -10.45 0.41 -0.96
N ARG A 69 -10.75 1.46 -0.20
CA ARG A 69 -11.46 2.67 -0.65
C ARG A 69 -10.52 3.74 -1.22
N VAL A 70 -9.20 3.54 -1.10
CA VAL A 70 -8.18 4.50 -1.53
C VAL A 70 -7.56 4.03 -2.84
N ARG A 71 -7.41 4.95 -3.79
CA ARG A 71 -6.70 4.70 -5.06
C ARG A 71 -5.33 5.36 -5.00
N PRO A 72 -4.22 4.61 -5.18
CA PRO A 72 -2.90 5.22 -5.25
C PRO A 72 -2.79 6.09 -6.52
N PRO A 73 -1.96 7.15 -6.50
CA PRO A 73 -1.77 8.01 -7.66
C PRO A 73 -1.23 7.21 -8.85
N LYS A 74 -1.86 7.37 -10.03
CA LYS A 74 -1.53 6.59 -11.23
C LYS A 74 -0.13 6.96 -11.72
N GLN A 75 0.74 5.96 -11.86
CA GLN A 75 2.02 6.15 -12.54
C GLN A 75 1.75 6.34 -14.05
N PRO A 76 2.49 7.22 -14.74
CA PRO A 76 2.55 7.14 -16.18
C PRO A 76 3.12 5.76 -16.54
N THR A 77 2.35 4.98 -17.29
CA THR A 77 2.75 3.64 -17.74
C THR A 77 3.91 3.81 -18.73
N VAL A 78 5.13 3.57 -18.27
CA VAL A 78 6.23 3.26 -19.20
C VAL A 78 5.99 1.81 -19.60
N GLN A 79 5.66 1.58 -20.87
CA GLN A 79 5.44 0.24 -21.42
C GLN A 79 6.79 -0.49 -21.41
N SER A 80 7.06 -1.27 -20.36
CA SER A 80 8.19 -2.20 -20.31
C SER A 80 7.63 -3.61 -20.24
N ASP A 81 7.77 -4.33 -21.34
CA ASP A 81 7.40 -5.73 -21.48
C ASP A 81 8.16 -6.64 -20.49
N ASN A 82 7.40 -7.56 -19.89
CA ASN A 82 7.79 -8.84 -19.30
C ASN A 82 8.51 -8.92 -17.92
N PHE A 83 8.18 -10.03 -17.24
CA PHE A 83 8.81 -10.69 -16.08
C PHE A 83 8.42 -10.25 -14.66
N PHE A 84 7.31 -10.78 -14.12
CA PHE A 84 7.39 -11.59 -12.89
C PHE A 84 6.14 -12.49 -12.70
N TYR A 85 6.40 -13.79 -12.65
CA TYR A 85 5.44 -14.88 -12.63
C TYR A 85 4.41 -14.81 -11.47
N ARG A 86 3.13 -14.88 -11.87
CA ARG A 86 2.17 -15.96 -11.55
C ARG A 86 2.03 -16.39 -10.07
N ARG A 87 0.86 -16.02 -9.53
CA ARG A 87 -0.02 -16.80 -8.63
C ARG A 87 0.54 -18.15 -8.14
N ARG A 88 0.67 -18.25 -6.82
CA ARG A 88 0.36 -19.46 -6.06
C ARG A 88 -0.95 -20.05 -6.59
N ASN A 89 -0.90 -21.26 -7.12
CA ASN A 89 -1.96 -22.28 -7.11
C ASN A 89 -1.51 -23.46 -7.98
N CYS A 90 -0.75 -24.37 -7.39
CA CYS A 90 -0.81 -25.78 -7.77
C CYS A 90 -1.42 -26.52 -6.58
N CYS A 91 -2.75 -26.47 -6.48
CA CYS A 91 -3.51 -27.56 -5.90
C CYS A 91 -3.94 -28.39 -7.11
N LEU A 92 -3.32 -29.54 -7.34
CA LEU A 92 -3.99 -30.62 -8.04
C LEU A 92 -3.95 -31.82 -7.11
N SER A 93 -5.08 -31.97 -6.43
CA SER A 93 -5.50 -33.15 -5.72
C SER A 93 -5.39 -34.35 -6.66
N SER A 94 -4.65 -35.37 -6.25
CA SER A 94 -4.80 -36.72 -6.78
C SER A 94 -5.16 -37.62 -5.62
N GLY A 95 -6.47 -37.75 -5.39
CA GLY A 95 -7.05 -38.90 -4.70
C GLY A 95 -7.55 -39.87 -5.76
N THR A 96 -6.97 -41.06 -5.80
CA THR A 96 -7.64 -42.36 -5.65
C THR A 96 -6.58 -43.44 -5.62
#